data_AF-L9KFZ7-F1
#
_entry.id   AF-L9KFZ7-F1
#
_cell.length_a   1.000
_cell.length_b   1.000
_cell.length_c   1.000
_cell.angle_alpha   90.00
_cell.angle_beta   90.00
_cell.angle_gamma   90.00
#
_symmetry.space_group_name_H-M   'P 1'
#
loop_
_entity.id
_entity.type
_entity.pdbx_description
1 polymer ?
#
loop_
_entity_poly.entity_id
_entity_poly.type
_entity_poly.pdbx_seq_one_letter_code
_entity_poly.pdbx_strand_id
1 'polypeptide(L)'
;MEVKVKIPEELKPWLVEDWDLVTRQKQLFQLPAKKNVHAILEEHANCKKSQGNLDNKEYAVNEVEAGIKEYFDVMLGTQLLYKFERPQHGGILLAHPDAPMTQVYGAPDLLRLFVRIGAMLAYTPLDEKSLALLLGYLHDFSEISGKEFSISVYCQ
;
A
#
# COMPACT_ATOMS: atom_id res chain seq x y z
N MET A 1 19.94 3.19 13.81
CA MET A 1 19.01 2.15 14.31
C MET A 1 18.24 1.68 13.08
N GLU A 2 18.40 0.43 12.65
CA GLU A 2 17.71 -0.06 11.46
C GLU A 2 16.30 -0.48 11.87
N VAL A 3 15.27 0.27 11.48
CA VAL A 3 13.88 -0.11 11.72
C VAL A 3 13.55 -1.24 10.74
N LYS A 4 13.77 -2.49 11.17
CA LYS A 4 13.42 -3.66 10.37
C LYS A 4 11.92 -3.89 10.45
N VAL A 5 11.19 -3.29 9.52
CA VAL A 5 9.81 -3.66 9.23
C VAL A 5 9.81 -5.13 8.79
N LYS A 6 9.39 -6.02 9.68
CA LYS A 6 9.26 -7.44 9.37
C LYS A 6 7.99 -7.62 8.56
N ILE A 7 8.14 -7.82 7.26
CA ILE A 7 7.02 -8.20 6.40
C ILE A 7 6.54 -9.60 6.86
N PRO A 8 5.24 -9.76 7.17
CA PRO A 8 4.62 -11.05 7.45
C PRO A 8 4.99 -12.10 6.40
N GLU A 9 5.16 -13.37 6.83
CA GLU A 9 5.57 -14.43 5.90
C GLU A 9 4.50 -14.72 4.86
N GLU A 10 3.24 -14.48 5.21
CA GLU A 10 2.05 -14.62 4.38
C GLU A 10 2.06 -13.66 3.19
N LEU A 11 2.75 -12.51 3.31
CA LEU A 11 2.88 -11.50 2.25
C LEU A 11 4.05 -11.77 1.30
N LYS A 12 5.00 -12.64 1.68
CA LYS A 12 6.18 -12.94 0.86
C LYS A 12 5.81 -13.63 -0.47
N PRO A 13 4.93 -14.66 -0.51
CA PRO A 13 4.50 -15.26 -1.76
C PRO A 13 3.86 -14.25 -2.71
N TRP A 14 3.00 -13.36 -2.19
CA TRP A 14 2.34 -12.33 -2.98
C TRP A 14 3.33 -11.33 -3.60
N LEU A 15 4.39 -10.96 -2.88
CA LEU A 15 5.47 -10.11 -3.43
C LEU A 15 6.22 -10.80 -4.56
N VAL A 16 6.50 -12.10 -4.41
CA VAL A 16 7.18 -12.90 -5.44
C VAL A 16 6.29 -13.04 -6.68
N GLU A 17 5.00 -13.30 -6.47
CA GLU A 17 4.02 -13.42 -7.55
C GLU A 17 3.79 -12.10 -8.28
N ASP A 18 3.58 -10.98 -7.58
CA ASP A 18 3.46 -9.65 -8.19
C ASP A 18 4.72 -9.29 -9.01
N TRP A 19 5.92 -9.55 -8.48
CA TRP A 19 7.15 -9.35 -9.22
C TRP A 19 7.21 -10.23 -10.47
N ASP A 20 6.80 -11.50 -10.39
CA ASP A 20 6.77 -12.42 -11.53
C ASP A 20 5.80 -11.97 -12.62
N LEU A 21 4.57 -11.61 -12.23
CA LEU A 21 3.52 -11.16 -13.14
C LEU A 21 3.95 -9.92 -13.93
N VAL A 22 4.50 -8.91 -13.25
CA VAL A 22 4.88 -7.67 -13.92
C VAL A 22 6.20 -7.79 -14.68
N THR A 23 7.20 -8.45 -14.11
CA THR A 23 8.55 -8.47 -14.72
C THR A 23 8.78 -9.61 -15.69
N ARG A 24 8.30 -10.83 -15.39
CA ARG A 24 8.47 -12.02 -16.23
C ARG A 24 7.31 -12.19 -17.20
N GLN A 25 6.07 -12.06 -16.72
CA GLN A 25 4.88 -12.27 -17.55
C GLN A 25 4.43 -11.01 -18.30
N LYS A 26 5.00 -9.84 -17.95
CA LYS A 26 4.65 -8.54 -18.54
C LYS A 26 3.16 -8.23 -18.46
N GLN A 27 2.52 -8.66 -17.39
CA GLN A 27 1.14 -8.32 -17.12
C GLN A 27 1.05 -6.98 -16.42
N LEU A 28 0.01 -6.22 -16.75
CA LEU A 28 -0.29 -4.95 -16.10
C LEU A 28 -1.51 -5.14 -15.21
N PHE A 29 -1.44 -4.56 -14.02
CA PHE A 29 -2.58 -4.49 -13.13
C PHE A 29 -3.70 -3.66 -13.78
N GLN A 30 -4.95 -4.09 -13.61
CA GLN A 30 -6.09 -3.34 -14.12
C GLN A 30 -6.30 -2.05 -13.32
N LEU A 31 -6.04 -0.91 -13.98
CA LEU A 31 -6.25 0.42 -13.42
C LEU A 31 -7.40 1.14 -14.14
N PRO A 32 -8.26 1.88 -13.42
CA PRO A 32 -8.25 2.06 -11.97
C PRO A 32 -8.65 0.79 -11.20
N ALA A 33 -8.02 0.58 -10.04
CA ALA A 33 -8.22 -0.59 -9.21
C ALA A 33 -9.67 -0.68 -8.72
N LYS A 34 -10.26 -1.89 -8.78
CA LYS A 34 -11.62 -2.14 -8.26
C LYS A 34 -11.75 -1.77 -6.78
N LYS A 35 -10.70 -2.08 -6.01
CA LYS A 35 -10.54 -1.67 -4.63
C LYS A 35 -9.19 -0.98 -4.50
N ASN A 36 -9.26 0.33 -4.34
CA ASN A 36 -8.10 1.20 -4.32
C ASN A 36 -7.51 1.32 -2.92
N VAL A 37 -6.28 1.83 -2.84
CA VAL A 37 -5.58 2.05 -1.56
C VAL A 37 -6.42 2.89 -0.60
N HIS A 38 -7.10 3.91 -1.11
CA HIS A 38 -7.99 4.75 -0.31
C HIS A 38 -9.07 3.94 0.41
N ALA A 39 -9.79 3.08 -0.31
CA ALA A 39 -10.84 2.23 0.23
C ALA A 39 -10.30 1.19 1.22
N ILE A 40 -9.11 0.62 0.96
CA ILE A 40 -8.45 -0.33 1.87
C ILE A 40 -8.13 0.35 3.20
N LEU A 41 -7.55 1.55 3.14
CA LEU A 41 -7.19 2.33 4.33
C LEU A 41 -8.43 2.77 5.12
N GLU A 42 -9.48 3.21 4.42
CA GLU A 42 -10.75 3.61 5.02
C GLU A 42 -11.47 2.43 5.69
N GLU A 43 -11.52 1.25 5.05
CA GLU A 43 -12.09 0.03 5.63
C GLU A 43 -11.38 -0.35 6.93
N HIS A 44 -10.04 -0.26 6.94
CA HIS A 44 -9.25 -0.52 8.14
C HIS A 44 -9.54 0.49 9.25
N ALA A 45 -9.57 1.79 8.94
CA ALA A 45 -9.89 2.83 9.91
C ALA A 45 -11.28 2.61 10.53
N ASN A 46 -12.27 2.28 9.70
CA ASN A 46 -13.63 1.98 10.15
C ASN A 46 -13.70 0.73 11.04
N CYS A 47 -12.96 -0.34 10.70
CA CYS A 47 -12.85 -1.53 11.55
C CYS A 47 -12.30 -1.18 12.95
N LYS A 48 -11.24 -0.37 13.03
CA LYS A 48 -10.64 0.07 14.30
C LYS A 48 -11.59 0.96 15.11
N LYS A 49 -12.39 1.81 14.47
CA LYS A 49 -13.41 2.66 15.14
C LYS A 49 -14.50 1.80 15.79
N SER A 50 -14.94 0.74 15.11
CA SER A 50 -16.02 -0.13 15.60
C SER A 50 -15.64 -1.03 16.79
N GLN A 51 -14.35 -1.31 17.01
CA GLN A 51 -13.86 -2.20 18.08
C GLN A 51 -13.70 -1.54 19.47
N GLY A 52 -14.01 -0.25 19.62
CA GLY A 52 -14.27 0.38 20.91
C GLY A 52 -13.10 1.13 21.58
N ASN A 53 -13.42 2.35 22.02
CA ASN A 53 -12.80 3.20 23.04
C ASN A 53 -11.31 3.60 22.89
N LEU A 54 -11.09 4.82 22.37
CA LEU A 54 -10.23 5.89 22.92
C LEU A 54 -10.07 6.96 21.82
N ASP A 55 -10.62 8.15 22.00
CA ASP A 55 -10.53 9.28 21.04
C ASP A 55 -9.08 9.59 20.63
N ASN A 56 -8.12 9.38 21.54
CA ASN A 56 -6.69 9.53 21.27
C ASN A 56 -6.12 8.50 20.27
N LYS A 57 -6.74 7.32 20.15
CA LYS A 57 -6.30 6.26 19.24
C LYS A 57 -6.80 6.50 17.82
N GLU A 58 -8.00 7.07 17.68
CA GLU A 58 -8.56 7.46 16.38
C GLU A 58 -7.71 8.54 15.71
N TYR A 59 -7.29 9.56 16.45
CA TYR A 59 -6.41 10.62 15.90
C TYR A 59 -5.10 10.05 15.37
N ALA A 60 -4.45 9.17 16.13
CA ALA A 60 -3.19 8.55 15.72
C ALA A 60 -3.35 7.62 14.51
N VAL A 61 -4.47 6.89 14.42
CA VAL A 61 -4.82 6.06 13.24
C VAL A 61 -4.97 6.95 12.00
N ASN A 62 -5.72 8.05 12.12
CA ASN A 62 -5.92 8.99 11.01
C ASN A 62 -4.61 9.67 10.57
N GLU A 63 -3.71 10.03 11.51
CA GLU A 63 -2.39 10.59 11.16
C GLU A 63 -1.52 9.60 10.41
N VAL A 64 -1.44 8.35 10.87
CA VAL A 64 -0.67 7.30 10.19
C VAL A 64 -1.26 7.01 8.81
N GLU A 65 -2.59 6.97 8.69
CA GLU A 65 -3.28 6.78 7.42
C GLU A 65 -2.98 7.91 6.44
N ALA A 66 -3.07 9.17 6.89
CA ALA A 66 -2.72 10.34 6.09
C ALA A 66 -1.26 10.29 5.64
N GLY A 67 -0.35 9.91 6.53
CA GLY A 67 1.05 9.68 6.21
C GLY A 67 1.21 8.63 5.12
N ILE A 68 0.62 7.44 5.26
CA ILE A 68 0.69 6.37 4.25
C ILE A 68 0.17 6.87 2.90
N LYS A 69 -0.95 7.61 2.87
CA LYS A 69 -1.51 8.16 1.62
C LYS A 69 -0.54 9.12 0.93
N GLU A 70 0.02 10.07 1.68
CA GLU A 70 0.97 11.04 1.15
C GLU A 70 2.27 10.36 0.69
N TYR A 71 2.81 9.44 1.48
CA TYR A 71 3.98 8.64 1.11
C TYR A 71 3.72 7.83 -0.16
N PHE A 72 2.54 7.23 -0.28
CA PHE A 72 2.17 6.46 -1.46
C PHE A 72 2.14 7.35 -2.71
N ASP A 73 1.43 8.49 -2.65
CA ASP A 73 1.29 9.40 -3.79
C ASP A 73 2.65 9.95 -4.27
N VAL A 74 3.58 10.25 -3.36
CA VAL A 74 4.93 10.75 -3.70
C VAL A 74 5.87 9.63 -4.18
N MET A 75 5.84 8.45 -3.55
CA MET A 75 6.78 7.36 -3.84
C MET A 75 6.35 6.51 -5.04
N LEU A 76 5.07 6.47 -5.38
CA LEU A 76 4.56 5.56 -6.41
C LEU A 76 5.29 5.74 -7.74
N GLY A 77 5.24 6.96 -8.30
CA GLY A 77 5.83 7.27 -9.61
C GLY A 77 7.35 7.12 -9.68
N THR A 78 8.04 7.12 -8.53
CA THR A 78 9.50 7.12 -8.46
C THR A 78 10.09 5.76 -8.07
N GLN A 79 9.50 5.06 -7.11
CA GLN A 79 10.11 3.90 -6.43
C GLN A 79 9.26 2.63 -6.41
N LEU A 80 7.94 2.71 -6.58
CA LEU A 80 7.03 1.56 -6.44
C LEU A 80 6.68 0.89 -7.78
N LEU A 81 6.73 1.64 -8.88
CA LEU A 81 6.42 1.13 -10.22
C LEU A 81 7.62 0.47 -10.89
N TYR A 82 7.40 -0.69 -11.49
CA TYR A 82 8.36 -1.33 -12.37
C TYR A 82 8.45 -0.58 -13.70
N LYS A 83 9.56 -0.80 -14.43
CA LYS A 83 9.81 -0.15 -15.73
C LYS A 83 8.68 -0.35 -16.74
N PHE A 84 8.01 -1.50 -16.69
CA PHE A 84 6.93 -1.86 -17.61
C PHE A 84 5.60 -1.15 -17.30
N GLU A 85 5.36 -0.75 -16.05
CA GLU A 85 4.14 -0.04 -15.64
C GLU A 85 4.22 1.47 -15.92
N ARG A 86 5.41 2.01 -16.19
CA ARG A 86 5.62 3.45 -16.41
C ARG A 86 4.79 4.04 -17.56
N PRO A 87 4.65 3.39 -18.74
CA PRO A 87 3.76 3.89 -19.79
C PRO A 87 2.30 3.95 -19.35
N GLN A 88 1.82 2.94 -18.60
CA GLN A 88 0.47 2.91 -18.05
C GLN A 88 0.25 4.06 -17.07
N HIS A 89 1.19 4.27 -16.13
CA HIS A 89 1.15 5.37 -15.18
C HIS A 89 1.14 6.74 -15.87
N GLY A 90 1.95 6.94 -16.91
CA GLY A 90 1.92 8.17 -17.71
C GLY A 90 0.56 8.42 -18.36
N GLY A 91 -0.11 7.36 -18.83
CA GLY A 91 -1.48 7.42 -19.33
C GLY A 91 -2.49 7.83 -18.26
N ILE A 92 -2.38 7.28 -17.04
CA ILE A 92 -3.23 7.65 -15.90
C ILE A 92 -3.04 9.13 -15.53
N LEU A 93 -1.80 9.62 -15.43
CA LEU A 93 -1.54 11.02 -15.08
C LEU A 93 -2.15 11.99 -16.10
N LEU A 94 -2.21 11.60 -17.38
CA LEU A 94 -2.86 12.40 -18.42
C LEU A 94 -4.40 12.31 -18.36
N ALA A 95 -4.94 11.14 -18.05
CA ALA A 95 -6.39 10.93 -17.94
C ALA A 95 -7.00 11.51 -16.66
N HIS A 96 -6.22 11.53 -15.57
CA HIS A 96 -6.64 11.90 -14.23
C HIS A 96 -5.56 12.75 -13.52
N PRO A 97 -5.29 13.98 -13.99
CA PRO A 97 -4.22 14.82 -13.45
C PRO A 97 -4.45 15.23 -11.98
N ASP A 98 -5.71 15.36 -11.56
CA ASP A 98 -6.09 15.80 -10.22
C ASP A 98 -6.41 14.63 -9.27
N ALA A 99 -6.37 13.38 -9.75
CA ALA A 99 -6.69 12.22 -8.92
C ALA A 99 -5.46 11.79 -8.11
N PRO A 100 -5.60 11.59 -6.78
CA PRO A 100 -4.53 11.01 -5.98
C PRO A 100 -4.28 9.57 -6.42
N MET A 101 -3.02 9.15 -6.40
CA MET A 101 -2.66 7.80 -6.83
C MET A 101 -3.26 6.74 -5.92
N THR A 102 -3.50 7.08 -4.64
CA THR A 102 -4.23 6.23 -3.69
C THR A 102 -5.67 5.87 -4.14
N GLN A 103 -6.29 6.63 -5.03
CA GLN A 103 -7.62 6.32 -5.59
C GLN A 103 -7.57 5.50 -6.87
N VAL A 104 -6.41 5.47 -7.55
CA VAL A 104 -6.23 4.76 -8.82
C VAL A 104 -5.64 3.37 -8.59
N TYR A 105 -4.64 3.26 -7.71
CA TYR A 105 -3.87 2.04 -7.50
C TYR A 105 -4.44 1.19 -6.38
N GLY A 106 -4.04 -0.09 -6.35
CA GLY A 106 -4.66 -1.11 -5.50
C GLY A 106 -3.73 -1.68 -4.43
N ALA A 107 -4.17 -2.81 -3.88
CA ALA A 107 -3.45 -3.56 -2.85
C ALA A 107 -2.01 -3.95 -3.23
N PRO A 108 -1.67 -4.36 -4.47
CA PRO A 108 -0.29 -4.74 -4.81
C PRO A 108 0.71 -3.60 -4.67
N ASP A 109 0.34 -2.41 -5.14
CA ASP A 109 1.20 -1.24 -5.04
C ASP A 109 1.40 -0.80 -3.58
N LEU A 110 0.34 -0.89 -2.77
CA LEU A 110 0.44 -0.62 -1.32
C LEU A 110 1.38 -1.61 -0.63
N LEU A 111 1.34 -2.88 -1.02
CA LEU A 111 2.25 -3.89 -0.52
C LEU A 111 3.72 -3.56 -0.84
N ARG A 112 3.99 -3.07 -2.07
CA ARG A 112 5.33 -2.59 -2.45
C ARG A 112 5.77 -1.39 -1.62
N LEU A 113 4.85 -0.48 -1.27
CA LEU A 113 5.16 0.64 -0.37
C LEU A 113 5.67 0.11 0.97
N PHE A 114 5.02 -0.87 1.58
CA PHE A 114 5.47 -1.38 2.88
C PHE A 114 6.87 -2.01 2.85
N VAL A 115 7.26 -2.65 1.75
CA VAL A 115 8.63 -3.17 1.58
C VAL A 115 9.64 -2.02 1.49
N ARG A 116 9.28 -0.93 0.81
CA ARG A 116 10.13 0.25 0.64
C ARG A 116 10.20 1.12 1.89
N ILE A 117 9.07 1.31 2.57
CA ILE A 117 8.97 2.19 3.73
C ILE A 117 9.87 1.68 4.84
N GLY A 118 10.04 0.36 5.02
CA GLY A 118 10.94 -0.20 6.04
C GLY A 118 12.38 0.30 5.93
N ALA A 119 12.90 0.46 4.71
CA ALA A 119 14.22 1.06 4.51
C ALA A 119 14.23 2.57 4.80
N MET A 120 13.14 3.27 4.50
CA MET A 120 13.00 4.71 4.75
C MET A 120 12.77 5.04 6.24
N LEU A 121 12.13 4.16 7.01
CA LEU A 121 11.92 4.34 8.44
C LEU A 121 13.24 4.39 9.22
N ALA A 122 14.34 3.90 8.65
CA ALA A 122 15.66 4.06 9.22
C ALA A 122 16.15 5.53 9.17
N TYR A 123 15.57 6.35 8.29
CA TYR A 123 15.95 7.75 8.05
C TYR A 123 14.88 8.75 8.52
N THR A 124 13.63 8.31 8.70
CA THR A 124 12.53 9.15 9.23
C THR A 124 12.36 8.94 10.73
N PRO A 125 12.42 10.00 11.56
CA PRO A 125 12.17 9.89 12.99
C PRO A 125 10.68 9.70 13.26
N LEU A 126 10.21 8.45 13.26
CA LEU A 126 8.88 8.08 13.75
C LEU A 126 8.95 7.73 15.23
N ASP A 127 7.95 8.18 15.97
CA ASP A 127 7.75 7.76 17.35
C ASP A 127 7.27 6.30 17.43
N GLU A 128 7.48 5.66 18.58
CA GLU A 128 7.14 4.25 18.78
C GLU A 128 5.65 3.96 18.57
N LYS A 129 4.76 4.93 18.84
CA LYS A 129 3.31 4.73 18.67
C LYS A 129 2.94 4.70 17.20
N SER A 130 3.46 5.63 16.39
CA SER A 130 3.27 5.63 14.93
C SER A 130 3.86 4.38 14.29
N LEU A 131 5.03 3.92 14.75
CA LEU A 131 5.62 2.67 14.28
C LEU A 131 4.75 1.45 14.64
N ALA A 132 4.26 1.37 15.87
CA ALA A 132 3.38 0.27 16.30
C ALA A 132 2.07 0.27 15.51
N LEU A 133 1.50 1.44 15.20
CA LEU A 133 0.32 1.57 14.36
C LEU A 133 0.61 1.10 12.93
N LEU A 134 1.70 1.55 12.32
CA LEU A 134 2.10 1.14 10.98
C LEU A 134 2.33 -0.38 10.87
N LEU A 135 2.97 -0.98 11.88
CA LEU A 135 3.13 -2.43 11.96
C LEU A 135 1.80 -3.15 12.15
N GLY A 136 0.86 -2.55 12.90
CA GLY A 136 -0.52 -3.03 13.01
C GLY A 136 -1.25 -3.01 11.67
N TYR A 137 -1.14 -1.91 10.91
CA TYR A 137 -1.68 -1.79 9.55
C TYR A 137 -1.15 -2.88 8.64
N LEU A 138 0.15 -3.16 8.72
CA LEU A 138 0.80 -4.23 7.96
C LEU A 138 0.25 -5.62 8.26
N HIS A 139 0.05 -5.90 9.56
CA HIS A 139 -0.50 -7.17 10.01
C HIS A 139 -1.96 -7.32 9.56
N ASP A 140 -2.78 -6.30 9.75
CA ASP A 140 -4.19 -6.32 9.36
C ASP A 140 -4.35 -6.39 7.83
N PHE A 141 -3.47 -5.71 7.08
CA PHE A 141 -3.40 -5.83 5.62
C PHE A 141 -3.04 -7.26 5.17
N SER A 142 -2.17 -7.96 5.91
CA SER A 142 -1.87 -9.38 5.64
C SER A 142 -3.09 -10.29 5.74
N GLU A 143 -4.07 -9.93 6.59
CA GLU A 143 -5.31 -10.69 6.74
C GLU A 143 -6.30 -10.39 5.60
N ILE A 144 -6.37 -9.13 5.15
CA ILE A 144 -7.24 -8.69 4.04
C ILE A 144 -6.72 -9.23 2.69
N SER A 145 -5.41 -9.15 2.48
CA SER A 145 -4.72 -9.52 1.23
C SER A 145 -4.93 -10.97 0.82
N GLY A 146 -5.07 -11.90 1.78
CA GLY A 146 -5.37 -13.31 1.48
C GLY A 146 -6.65 -13.54 0.67
N LYS A 147 -7.56 -12.55 0.59
CA LYS A 147 -8.81 -12.62 -0.18
C LYS A 147 -8.79 -11.83 -1.49
N GLU A 148 -7.88 -10.87 -1.65
CA GLU A 148 -7.96 -9.84 -2.70
C GLU A 148 -6.91 -9.96 -3.80
N PHE A 149 -5.77 -10.61 -3.54
CA PHE A 149 -4.66 -10.76 -4.49
C PHE A 149 -4.89 -11.85 -5.56
N SER A 150 -6.14 -12.22 -5.84
CA SER A 150 -6.45 -13.23 -6.84
C SER A 150 -5.95 -12.81 -8.23
N ILE A 151 -5.27 -13.70 -8.96
CA ILE A 151 -4.65 -13.48 -10.29
C ILE A 151 -5.58 -12.78 -11.30
N SER A 152 -6.90 -12.91 -11.13
CA SER A 152 -7.97 -12.29 -11.92
C SER A 152 -7.93 -10.75 -12.05
N VAL A 153 -7.02 -10.04 -11.36
CA VAL A 153 -6.90 -8.57 -11.42
C VAL A 153 -5.80 -8.10 -12.39
N TYR A 154 -4.92 -8.99 -12.85
CA TYR A 154 -3.93 -8.69 -13.88
C TYR A 154 -4.49 -9.02 -15.27
N CYS A 155 -4.33 -8.11 -16.24
CA CYS A 155 -4.74 -8.39 -17.62
C CYS A 155 -3.65 -9.10 -18.41
N GLN A 156 -4.09 -10.00 -19.28
CA GLN A 156 -3.30 -10.73 -20.27
C GLN A 156 -2.87 -9.86 -21.45
#